data_AF-A0A7X3HCC0-F1
#
_entry.id   AF-A0A7X3HCC0-F1
#
_cell.length_a   1.000
_cell.length_b   1.000
_cell.length_c   1.000
_cell.angle_alpha   90.00
_cell.angle_beta   90.00
_cell.angle_gamma   90.00
#
_symmetry.space_group_name_H-M   'P 1'
#
loop_
_entity.id
_entity.type
_entity.pdbx_description
1 polymer ?
#
loop_
_entity_poly.entity_id
_entity_poly.type
_entity_poly.pdbx_seq_one_letter_code
_entity_poly.pdbx_strand_id
1 'polypeptide(L)'
;MDSQLKKWREDQKHLPEFMRDFHNCKDLFRGISEYIVLEDDHPARDVNWRQAQCYTIDVFLWFMARHGYTLQRSRTRLNFDDLDELLGELNRLRREAFTSAMLAHSQTE
;
A
#
# COMPACT_ATOMS: atom_id res chain seq x y z
N MET A 1 28.11 -0.59 -11.04
CA MET A 1 26.69 -0.36 -11.42
C MET A 1 26.62 1.00 -12.08
N ASP A 2 25.95 1.11 -13.22
CA ASP A 2 25.77 2.39 -13.91
C ASP A 2 25.22 3.47 -12.94
N SER A 3 25.89 4.61 -12.87
CA SER A 3 25.59 5.68 -11.93
C SER A 3 24.25 6.36 -12.24
N GLN A 4 23.86 6.37 -13.52
CA GLN A 4 22.56 6.88 -13.94
C GLN A 4 21.42 5.94 -13.49
N LEU A 5 21.56 4.63 -13.72
CA LEU A 5 20.62 3.63 -13.23
C LEU A 5 20.50 3.65 -11.70
N LYS A 6 21.62 3.85 -10.98
CA LYS A 6 21.61 3.98 -9.51
C LYS A 6 20.69 5.12 -9.06
N LYS A 7 20.95 6.32 -9.57
CA LYS A 7 20.19 7.53 -9.24
C LYS A 7 18.72 7.38 -9.62
N TRP A 8 18.43 6.86 -10.81
CA TRP A 8 17.05 6.66 -11.27
C TRP A 8 16.23 5.74 -10.35
N ARG A 9 16.86 4.69 -9.79
CA ARG A 9 16.20 3.81 -8.81
C ARG A 9 16.08 4.45 -7.43
N GLU A 10 17.11 5.17 -6.98
CA GLU A 10 17.09 5.96 -5.75
C GLU A 10 15.98 7.01 -5.76
N ASP A 11 15.73 7.62 -6.92
CA ASP A 11 14.62 8.54 -7.18
C ASP A 11 13.26 7.80 -7.33
N GLN A 12 13.21 6.49 -7.09
CA GLN A 12 12.02 5.62 -7.15
C GLN A 12 11.21 5.71 -8.46
N LYS A 13 11.88 6.01 -9.59
CA LYS A 13 11.20 6.22 -10.87
C LYS A 13 10.58 4.96 -11.49
N HIS A 14 10.82 3.80 -10.88
CA HIS A 14 10.17 2.54 -11.21
C HIS A 14 8.77 2.39 -10.61
N LEU A 15 8.38 3.30 -9.71
CA LEU A 15 7.06 3.37 -9.09
C LEU A 15 6.21 4.46 -9.75
N PRO A 16 4.86 4.30 -9.72
CA PRO A 16 3.92 5.38 -9.96
C PRO A 16 4.20 6.58 -9.06
N GLU A 17 3.90 7.79 -9.54
CA GLU A 17 4.22 9.03 -8.83
C GLU A 17 3.62 9.08 -7.42
N PHE A 18 2.36 8.67 -7.25
CA PHE A 18 1.71 8.68 -5.94
C PHE A 18 2.40 7.77 -4.91
N MET A 19 3.07 6.69 -5.36
CA MET A 19 3.78 5.73 -4.49
C MET A 19 5.19 6.20 -4.11
N ARG A 20 5.71 7.27 -4.73
CA ARG A 20 7.03 7.80 -4.36
C ARG A 20 7.00 8.55 -3.02
N ASP A 21 5.81 8.95 -2.59
CA ASP A 21 5.57 9.47 -1.26
C ASP A 21 5.43 8.33 -0.25
N PHE A 22 6.23 8.36 0.81
CA PHE A 22 6.27 7.32 1.82
C PHE A 22 4.94 7.17 2.59
N HIS A 23 4.23 8.28 2.84
CA HIS A 23 2.94 8.24 3.54
C HIS A 23 1.87 7.57 2.69
N ASN A 24 1.81 7.91 1.40
CA ASN A 24 0.90 7.25 0.46
C ASN A 24 1.20 5.76 0.33
N CYS A 25 2.47 5.38 0.26
CA CYS A 25 2.86 3.97 0.25
C CYS A 25 2.41 3.23 1.53
N LYS A 26 2.61 3.84 2.69
CA LYS A 26 2.18 3.27 3.96
C LYS A 26 0.66 3.08 4.03
N ASP A 27 -0.10 4.08 3.58
CA ASP A 27 -1.56 4.02 3.58
C ASP A 27 -2.08 2.98 2.60
N LEU A 28 -1.45 2.84 1.43
CA LEU A 28 -1.73 1.77 0.47
C LEU A 28 -1.55 0.38 1.08
N PHE A 29 -0.38 0.07 1.65
CA PHE A 29 -0.12 -1.26 2.19
C PHE A 29 -0.96 -1.59 3.42
N ARG A 30 -1.29 -0.59 4.23
CA ARG A 30 -2.27 -0.74 5.30
C ARG A 30 -3.65 -1.05 4.75
N GLY A 31 -4.10 -0.29 3.74
CA GLY A 31 -5.38 -0.52 3.07
C GLY A 31 -5.46 -1.91 2.44
N ILE A 32 -4.38 -2.38 1.80
CA ILE A 32 -4.27 -3.75 1.28
C ILE A 32 -4.48 -4.78 2.40
N SER A 33 -3.80 -4.61 3.55
CA SER A 33 -3.96 -5.54 4.68
C SER A 33 -5.39 -5.54 5.24
N GLU A 34 -6.05 -4.37 5.29
CA GLU A 34 -7.43 -4.24 5.75
C GLU A 34 -8.41 -4.86 4.75
N TYR A 35 -8.17 -4.67 3.46
CA TYR A 35 -8.97 -5.24 2.37
C TYR A 35 -8.84 -6.76 2.28
N ILE A 36 -7.61 -7.28 2.33
CA ILE A 36 -7.33 -8.73 2.25
C ILE A 36 -7.89 -9.49 3.46
N VAL A 37 -7.93 -8.88 4.65
CA VAL A 37 -8.51 -9.52 5.85
C VAL A 37 -10.03 -9.75 5.71
N LEU A 38 -10.70 -9.10 4.75
CA LEU A 38 -12.10 -9.38 4.42
C LEU A 38 -12.29 -10.68 3.63
N GLU A 39 -11.20 -11.29 3.14
CA GLU A 39 -11.22 -12.59 2.48
C GLU A 39 -10.77 -13.68 3.46
N ASP A 40 -11.72 -14.52 3.91
CA ASP A 40 -11.52 -15.47 5.02
C ASP A 40 -10.29 -16.41 4.85
N ASP A 41 -9.94 -16.76 3.61
CA ASP A 41 -8.90 -17.75 3.26
C ASP A 41 -7.72 -17.17 2.46
N HIS A 42 -7.54 -15.84 2.42
CA HIS A 42 -6.46 -15.28 1.61
C HIS A 42 -5.08 -15.59 2.22
N PRO A 43 -4.11 -16.13 1.45
CA PRO A 43 -2.81 -16.59 1.97
C PRO A 43 -1.94 -15.46 2.56
N ALA A 44 -2.29 -14.21 2.29
CA ALA A 44 -1.61 -13.05 2.85
C ALA A 44 -2.23 -12.51 4.16
N ARG A 45 -3.25 -13.17 4.72
CA ARG A 45 -3.94 -12.75 5.96
C ARG A 45 -2.98 -12.55 7.15
N ASP A 46 -1.97 -13.41 7.26
CA ASP A 46 -1.00 -13.37 8.37
C ASP A 46 0.24 -12.50 8.06
N VAL A 47 0.29 -11.87 6.88
CA VAL A 47 1.44 -11.07 6.49
C VAL A 47 1.32 -9.67 7.07
N ASN A 48 2.34 -9.28 7.85
CA ASN A 48 2.43 -7.92 8.34
C ASN A 48 2.59 -6.92 7.18
N TRP A 49 1.71 -5.91 7.11
CA TRP A 49 1.73 -4.91 6.05
C TRP A 49 3.07 -4.19 5.86
N ARG A 50 3.86 -4.01 6.95
CA ARG A 50 5.21 -3.41 6.87
C ARG A 50 6.19 -4.33 6.18
N GLN A 51 6.14 -5.63 6.51
CA GLN A 51 6.98 -6.63 5.86
C GLN A 51 6.60 -6.79 4.39
N ALA A 52 5.30 -6.80 4.07
CA ALA A 52 4.81 -6.80 2.70
C ALA A 52 5.30 -5.57 1.92
N GLN A 53 5.25 -4.38 2.52
CA GLN A 53 5.75 -3.14 1.92
C GLN A 53 7.25 -3.24 1.60
N CYS A 54 8.08 -3.56 2.60
CA CYS A 54 9.54 -3.65 2.41
C CYS A 54 9.90 -4.70 1.35
N TYR A 55 9.27 -5.87 1.40
CA TYR A 55 9.54 -6.90 0.39
C TYR A 55 9.10 -6.46 -1.01
N THR A 56 7.91 -5.87 -1.15
CA THR A 56 7.38 -5.51 -2.47
C THR A 56 8.15 -4.35 -3.09
N ILE A 57 8.37 -3.27 -2.34
CA ILE A 57 8.99 -2.05 -2.84
C ILE A 57 10.52 -2.18 -2.89
N ASP A 58 11.14 -2.45 -1.74
CA ASP A 58 12.60 -2.35 -1.59
C ASP A 58 13.33 -3.59 -2.13
N VAL A 59 12.66 -4.74 -2.21
CA VAL A 59 13.24 -5.99 -2.71
C VAL A 59 12.75 -6.30 -4.12
N PHE A 60 11.47 -6.60 -4.29
CA PHE A 60 10.95 -7.10 -5.56
C PHE A 60 10.97 -6.03 -6.66
N LEU A 61 10.27 -4.91 -6.47
CA LEU A 61 10.20 -3.87 -7.49
C LEU A 61 11.57 -3.22 -7.72
N TRP A 62 12.38 -3.06 -6.68
CA TRP A 62 13.76 -2.60 -6.83
C TRP A 62 14.64 -3.55 -7.66
N PHE A 63 14.49 -4.86 -7.46
CA PHE A 63 15.17 -5.87 -8.26
C PHE A 63 14.69 -5.85 -9.73
N MET A 64 13.38 -5.77 -9.93
CA MET A 64 12.76 -5.69 -11.26
C MET A 64 13.17 -4.41 -12.00
N ALA A 65 13.30 -3.30 -11.29
CA ALA A 65 13.82 -2.03 -11.79
C ALA A 65 15.26 -2.16 -12.33
N ARG A 66 16.10 -3.00 -11.71
CA ARG A 66 17.44 -3.33 -12.23
C ARG A 66 17.38 -4.05 -13.58
N HIS A 67 16.26 -4.68 -13.89
CA HIS A 67 16.01 -5.41 -15.13
C HIS A 67 15.10 -4.66 -16.11
N GLY A 68 14.88 -3.36 -15.89
CA GLY A 68 14.17 -2.48 -16.82
C GLY A 68 12.65 -2.48 -16.68
N TYR A 69 12.12 -3.06 -15.61
CA TYR A 69 10.68 -3.11 -15.36
C TYR A 69 10.21 -1.96 -14.45
N THR A 70 8.95 -1.55 -14.64
CA THR A 70 8.28 -0.53 -13.81
C THR A 70 6.86 -0.97 -13.50
N LEU A 71 6.33 -0.55 -12.36
CA LEU A 71 4.91 -0.70 -12.05
C LEU A 71 4.13 0.44 -12.73
N GLN A 72 3.11 0.08 -13.51
CA GLN A 72 2.33 1.03 -14.30
C GLN A 72 0.84 0.74 -14.17
N ARG A 73 0.00 1.79 -14.22
CA ARG A 73 -1.46 1.64 -14.29
C ARG A 73 -1.84 0.96 -15.61
N SER A 74 -2.79 0.02 -15.54
CA SER A 74 -3.32 -0.64 -16.74
C SER A 74 -3.95 0.38 -17.71
N ARG A 75 -3.81 0.12 -19.01
CA ARG A 75 -4.45 0.90 -20.08
C ARG A 75 -5.74 0.25 -20.61
N THR A 76 -6.06 -0.95 -20.13
CA THR A 76 -7.26 -1.68 -20.52
C THR A 76 -8.50 -0.98 -19.96
N ARG A 77 -9.62 -1.05 -20.69
CA ARG A 77 -10.90 -0.44 -20.28
C ARG A 77 -11.77 -1.46 -19.55
N LEU A 78 -11.44 -1.71 -18.28
CA LEU A 78 -12.27 -2.50 -17.37
C LEU A 78 -12.80 -1.59 -16.26
N ASN A 79 -13.81 -2.08 -15.53
CA ASN A 79 -14.36 -1.41 -14.37
C ASN A 79 -13.44 -1.69 -13.17
N PHE A 80 -12.33 -0.94 -13.08
CA PHE A 80 -11.45 -0.98 -11.92
C PHE A 80 -12.05 -0.15 -10.79
N ASP A 81 -11.91 -0.62 -9.56
CA ASP A 81 -12.25 0.17 -8.37
C ASP A 81 -11.35 1.41 -8.27
N ASP A 82 -11.90 2.49 -7.70
CA ASP A 82 -11.13 3.70 -7.43
C ASP A 82 -10.32 3.52 -6.15
N LEU A 83 -8.99 3.66 -6.28
CA LEU A 83 -8.07 3.45 -5.18
C LEU A 83 -8.20 4.53 -4.10
N ASP A 84 -8.39 5.79 -4.49
CA ASP A 84 -8.46 6.90 -3.55
C ASP A 84 -9.77 6.85 -2.77
N GLU A 85 -10.86 6.46 -3.42
CA GLU A 85 -12.16 6.18 -2.78
C GLU A 85 -12.03 5.05 -1.74
N LEU A 86 -11.45 3.91 -2.12
CA LEU A 86 -11.24 2.78 -1.21
C LEU A 86 -10.39 3.17 0.01
N LEU A 87 -9.25 3.83 -0.21
CA LEU A 87 -8.38 4.26 0.89
C LEU A 87 -9.05 5.31 1.78
N GLY A 88 -9.83 6.21 1.20
CA GLY A 88 -10.64 7.19 1.93
C GLY A 88 -11.66 6.52 2.84
N GLU A 89 -12.36 5.51 2.34
CA GLU A 89 -13.35 4.75 3.09
C GLU A 89 -12.71 3.95 4.24
N LEU A 90 -11.62 3.23 3.97
CA LEU A 90 -10.88 2.50 5.03
C LEU A 90 -10.36 3.45 6.12
N ASN A 91 -9.88 4.65 5.73
CA ASN A 91 -9.47 5.69 6.68
C ASN A 91 -10.65 6.23 7.51
N ARG A 92 -11.86 6.34 6.93
CA ARG A 92 -13.08 6.72 7.65
C ARG A 92 -13.45 5.66 8.69
N LEU A 93 -13.53 4.39 8.27
CA LEU A 93 -13.85 3.26 9.15
C LEU A 93 -12.90 3.15 10.33
N ARG A 94 -11.59 3.36 10.11
CA ARG A 94 -10.59 3.39 11.20
C ARG A 94 -10.86 4.49 12.22
N ARG A 95 -11.21 5.69 11.78
CA ARG A 95 -11.50 6.83 12.68
C ARG A 95 -12.75 6.58 13.50
N GLU A 96 -13.76 5.97 12.90
CA GLU A 96 -15.01 5.60 13.58
C GLU A 96 -14.77 4.54 14.65
N ALA A 97 -14.09 3.44 14.29
CA ALA A 97 -13.74 2.38 15.23
C ALA A 97 -12.94 2.91 16.44
N PHE A 98 -11.98 3.81 16.20
CA PHE A 98 -11.20 4.45 17.25
C PHE A 98 -12.07 5.30 18.17
N THR A 99 -12.94 6.14 17.60
CA THR A 99 -13.87 6.99 18.37
C THR A 99 -14.81 6.16 19.23
N SER A 100 -15.38 5.09 18.67
CA SER A 100 -16.25 4.16 19.40
C SER A 100 -15.52 3.46 20.55
N ALA A 101 -14.28 3.02 20.34
CA ALA A 101 -13.48 2.39 21.39
C ALA A 101 -13.15 3.37 22.54
N MET A 102 -12.86 4.64 22.23
CA MET A 102 -12.64 5.67 23.25
C MET A 102 -13.90 5.94 24.09
N LEU A 103 -15.06 6.09 23.43
CA LEU A 103 -16.34 6.30 24.13
C LEU A 103 -16.72 5.11 25.02
N ALA A 104 -16.46 3.87 24.57
CA ALA A 104 -16.72 2.68 25.36
C ALA A 104 -15.87 2.65 26.64
N HIS A 105 -14.59 3.06 26.57
CA HIS A 105 -13.72 3.11 27.74
C HIS A 105 -14.18 4.15 28.77
N SER A 106 -14.67 5.31 28.33
CA SER A 106 -15.17 6.38 29.21
C SER A 106 -16.51 6.07 29.90
N GLN A 107 -17.21 4.99 29.53
CA GLN A 107 -18.46 4.55 30.18
C GLN A 107 -18.24 3.41 31.19
N THR A 108 -17.04 2.83 31.23
CA THR A 108 -16.65 1.76 32.16
C THR A 108 -15.87 2.25 33.38
N GLU A 109 -15.58 3.55 33.47
CA GLU A 109 -15.05 4.25 34.64
C GLU A 109 -16.16 5.04 35.35
#